data_AF-A0A3N5T108-F1
#
_entry.id   AF-A0A3N5T108-F1
#
_cell.length_a   1.000
_cell.length_b   1.000
_cell.length_c   1.000
_cell.angle_alpha   90.00
_cell.angle_beta   90.00
_cell.angle_gamma   90.00
#
_symmetry.space_group_name_H-M   'P 1'
#
loop_
_entity.id
_entity.type
_entity.pdbx_description
1 polymer ?
#
loop_
_entity_poly.entity_id
_entity_poly.type
_entity_poly.pdbx_seq_one_letter_code
_entity_poly.pdbx_strand_id
1 'polypeptide(L)'
;MLLVGLAVSAVFLAIGLRGLKLADVWRDMRDINLVWVAAGAAVYFLAVWGRTWRWHYLLRSIKPISLRALFPVVVIGYMGNNV
;
A
#
# COMPACT_ATOMS: atom_id res chain seq x y z
N MET A 1 -16.74 10.85 21.07
CA MET A 1 -16.10 10.57 19.77
C MET A 1 -15.59 9.12 19.65
N LEU A 2 -14.84 8.59 20.62
CA LEU A 2 -14.31 7.20 20.57
C LEU A 2 -15.38 6.11 20.43
N LEU A 3 -16.47 6.16 21.21
CA LEU A 3 -17.55 5.14 21.13
C LEU A 3 -18.26 5.11 19.77
N VAL A 4 -18.43 6.27 19.13
CA VAL A 4 -19.07 6.36 17.80
C VAL A 4 -18.15 5.74 16.75
N GLY A 5 -16.85 6.03 16.81
CA GLY A 5 -15.86 5.38 15.95
C GLY A 5 -15.84 3.87 16.13
N LEU A 6 -15.91 3.40 17.38
CA LEU A 6 -15.92 1.96 17.68
C LEU A 6 -17.19 1.26 17.17
N ALA A 7 -18.36 1.90 17.33
CA ALA A 7 -19.62 1.38 16.83
C ALA A 7 -19.64 1.32 15.30
N VAL A 8 -19.15 2.36 14.62
CA VAL A 8 -19.05 2.38 13.15
C VAL A 8 -18.10 1.29 12.66
N SER A 9 -16.90 1.16 13.24
CA SER A 9 -15.96 0.09 12.91
C SER A 9 -16.57 -1.30 13.11
N ALA A 10 -17.28 -1.53 14.22
CA ALA A 10 -17.93 -2.80 14.51
C ALA A 10 -19.04 -3.14 13.50
N VAL A 11 -19.83 -2.15 13.06
CA VAL A 11 -20.87 -2.34 12.04
C VAL A 11 -20.25 -2.71 10.70
N PHE A 12 -19.22 -1.97 10.24
CA PHE A 12 -18.55 -2.28 8.98
C PHE A 12 -17.86 -3.66 9.02
N LEU A 13 -17.24 -4.00 10.14
CA LEU A 13 -16.65 -5.32 10.35
C LEU A 13 -17.71 -6.43 10.28
N ALA A 14 -18.84 -6.25 10.95
CA ALA A 14 -19.94 -7.21 10.95
C ALA A 14 -20.56 -7.38 9.55
N ILE A 15 -20.70 -6.31 8.77
CA ILE A 15 -21.18 -6.38 7.39
C ILE A 15 -20.18 -7.14 6.50
N GLY A 16 -18.88 -6.84 6.61
CA GLY A 16 -17.84 -7.51 5.83
C GLY A 16 -17.69 -9.00 6.16
N LEU A 17 -17.87 -9.38 7.42
CA LEU A 17 -17.75 -10.77 7.89
C LEU A 17 -19.01 -11.62 7.62
N ARG A 18 -20.20 -11.02 7.51
CA ARG A 18 -21.48 -11.74 7.36
C ARG A 18 -21.59 -12.63 6.11
N GLY A 19 -20.79 -12.37 5.07
CA GLY A 19 -20.72 -13.20 3.86
C GLY A 19 -19.38 -13.93 3.69
N LEU A 20 -18.44 -13.73 4.62
CA LEU A 20 -17.09 -14.22 4.48
C LEU A 20 -16.99 -15.62 5.09
N LYS A 21 -16.87 -16.64 4.24
CA LYS A 21 -16.48 -17.97 4.70
C LYS A 21 -14.99 -17.93 5.04
N LEU A 22 -14.66 -17.57 6.29
CA LEU A 22 -13.26 -17.45 6.75
C LEU A 22 -12.45 -18.72 6.46
N ALA A 23 -13.09 -19.89 6.48
CA ALA A 23 -12.46 -21.16 6.12
C ALA A 23 -12.03 -21.23 4.65
N ASP A 24 -12.80 -20.66 3.73
CA ASP A 24 -12.45 -20.63 2.30
C ASP A 24 -11.35 -19.59 2.05
N VAL A 25 -11.40 -18.44 2.71
CA VAL A 25 -10.30 -17.43 2.66
C VAL A 25 -8.97 -18.03 3.15
N TRP A 26 -8.99 -18.82 4.23
CA TRP A 26 -7.78 -19.48 4.73
C TRP A 26 -7.23 -20.53 3.76
N ARG A 27 -8.11 -21.23 3.05
CA ARG A 27 -7.73 -22.19 2.01
C ARG A 27 -7.14 -21.47 0.79
N ASP A 28 -7.80 -20.42 0.31
CA ASP A 28 -7.38 -19.62 -0.84
C ASP A 28 -6.07 -18.87 -0.58
N MET A 29 -5.81 -18.43 0.67
CA MET A 29 -4.51 -17.87 1.06
C MET A 29 -3.37 -18.89 1.00
N ARG A 30 -3.67 -20.18 1.11
CA ARG A 30 -2.64 -21.24 1.06
C ARG A 30 -2.25 -21.61 -0.36
N ASP A 31 -3.16 -21.46 -1.30
CA ASP A 31 -2.93 -21.63 -2.75
C ASP A 31 -2.54 -20.31 -3.45
N ILE A 32 -2.13 -19.29 -2.68
CA ILE A 32 -1.78 -18.00 -3.25
C ILE A 32 -0.60 -18.16 -4.21
N ASN A 33 -0.77 -17.64 -5.43
CA ASN A 33 0.28 -17.68 -6.41
C ASN A 33 1.26 -16.52 -6.17
N LEU A 34 2.51 -16.85 -5.85
CA LEU A 34 3.59 -15.89 -5.63
C LEU A 34 3.80 -14.92 -6.81
N VAL A 35 3.43 -15.31 -8.04
CA VAL A 35 3.48 -14.44 -9.22
C VAL A 35 2.52 -13.26 -9.07
N TRP A 36 1.32 -13.46 -8.54
CA TRP A 36 0.35 -12.38 -8.31
C TRP A 36 0.79 -11.44 -7.19
N VAL A 37 1.42 -11.99 -6.15
CA VAL A 37 2.02 -11.18 -5.07
C VAL A 37 3.16 -10.31 -5.62
N ALA A 38 4.05 -10.91 -6.43
CA ALA A 38 5.15 -10.21 -7.06
C ALA A 38 4.66 -9.16 -8.07
N ALA A 39 3.61 -9.46 -8.85
CA ALA A 39 2.98 -8.50 -9.76
C ALA A 39 2.34 -7.34 -9.00
N GLY A 40 1.63 -7.60 -7.89
CA GLY A 40 1.08 -6.58 -7.02
C GLY A 40 2.16 -5.67 -6.41
N ALA A 41 3.26 -6.28 -5.95
CA ALA A 41 4.42 -5.53 -5.48
C ALA A 41 5.03 -4.68 -6.61
N ALA A 42 5.21 -5.23 -7.80
CA ALA A 42 5.72 -4.50 -8.96
C ALA A 42 4.82 -3.31 -9.33
N VAL A 43 3.49 -3.48 -9.31
CA VAL A 43 2.52 -2.39 -9.53
C VAL A 43 2.64 -1.33 -8.44
N TYR A 44 2.79 -1.72 -7.17
CA TYR A 44 3.03 -0.76 -6.08
C TYR A 44 4.32 0.03 -6.29
N PHE A 45 5.42 -0.66 -6.62
CA PHE A 45 6.70 -0.01 -6.94
C PHE A 45 6.58 0.89 -8.17
N LEU A 46 5.83 0.51 -9.20
CA LEU A 46 5.56 1.36 -10.37
C LEU A 46 4.71 2.59 -10.02
N ALA A 47 3.73 2.45 -9.12
CA ALA A 47 2.93 3.57 -8.64
C ALA A 47 3.77 4.56 -7.81
N VAL A 48 4.65 4.03 -6.95
CA VAL A 48 5.64 4.84 -6.22
C VAL A 48 6.64 5.47 -7.20
N TRP A 49 7.09 4.73 -8.21
CA TRP A 49 7.99 5.22 -9.26
C TRP A 49 7.38 6.36 -10.06
N GLY A 50 6.12 6.24 -10.50
CA GLY A 50 5.39 7.30 -11.18
C GLY A 50 5.26 8.55 -10.31
N ARG A 51 5.11 8.37 -8.99
CA ARG A 51 5.14 9.48 -8.04
C ARG A 51 6.55 10.08 -7.95
N THR A 52 7.60 9.27 -7.80
CA THR A 52 9.00 9.75 -7.85
C THR A 52 9.29 10.50 -9.15
N TRP A 53 8.75 10.07 -10.28
CA TRP A 53 8.93 10.72 -11.58
C TRP A 53 8.32 12.12 -11.61
N ARG A 54 7.12 12.28 -11.04
CA ARG A 54 6.47 13.58 -10.89
C ARG A 54 7.31 14.55 -10.07
N TRP A 55 7.92 14.07 -8.99
CA TRP A 55 8.80 14.86 -8.13
C TRP A 55 10.17 15.13 -8.78
N HIS A 56 10.69 14.18 -9.55
CA HIS A 56 11.94 14.34 -10.30
C HIS A 56 11.85 15.47 -11.34
N TYR A 57 10.72 15.59 -12.04
CA TYR A 57 10.48 16.68 -12.99
C TYR A 57 10.42 18.05 -12.30
N LEU A 58 9.83 18.12 -11.10
CA LEU A 58 9.74 19.35 -10.29
C LEU A 58 11.09 19.76 -9.68
N LEU A 59 11.88 18.81 -9.19
CA LEU A 59 13.18 19.06 -8.55
C LEU A 59 14.32 19.31 -9.54
N ARG A 60 14.14 18.98 -10.83
CA ARG A 60 15.13 19.23 -11.90
C ARG A 60 15.49 20.70 -12.06
N SER A 61 14.63 21.63 -11.62
CA SER A 61 14.90 23.06 -11.68
C SER A 61 15.85 23.56 -10.56
N ILE A 62 16.15 22.75 -9.54
CA ILE A 62 16.91 23.20 -8.35
C ILE A 62 18.23 22.44 -8.18
N LYS A 63 18.25 21.10 -8.29
CA LYS A 63 19.49 20.29 -8.25
C LYS A 63 19.28 18.92 -8.91
N PRO A 64 20.18 18.46 -9.81
CA PRO A 64 20.12 17.12 -10.37
C PRO A 64 20.59 16.09 -9.32
N ILE A 65 19.66 15.52 -8.55
CA ILE A 65 19.93 14.42 -7.61
C ILE A 65 19.52 13.11 -8.29
N SER A 66 20.39 12.10 -8.22
CA SER A 66 20.17 10.81 -8.87
C SER A 66 18.96 10.07 -8.28
N LEU A 67 18.09 9.55 -9.15
CA LEU A 67 16.89 8.78 -8.79
C LEU A 67 17.20 7.58 -7.88
N ARG A 68 18.41 7.01 -7.98
CA ARG A 68 18.87 5.88 -7.14
C ARG A 68 19.03 6.22 -5.66
N ALA A 69 19.31 7.48 -5.32
CA ALA A 69 19.38 7.92 -3.92
C ALA A 69 18.02 8.36 -3.38
N LEU A 70 17.15 8.88 -4.25
CA LEU A 70 15.82 9.38 -3.86
C LEU A 70 14.81 8.24 -3.59
N PHE A 71 14.95 7.12 -4.31
CA PHE A 71 14.05 5.97 -4.20
C PHE A 71 13.98 5.36 -2.79
N PRO A 72 15.10 5.02 -2.12
CA PRO A 72 15.06 4.49 -0.75
C PRO A 72 14.55 5.52 0.27
N VAL A 73 14.83 6.82 0.10
CA VAL A 73 14.37 7.88 1.00
C VAL A 73 12.84 8.04 0.95
N VAL A 74 12.24 7.98 -0.25
CA VAL A 74 10.78 8.02 -0.41
C VAL A 74 10.12 6.77 0.15
N VAL A 75 10.72 5.59 -0.05
CA VAL A 75 10.20 4.33 0.54
C VAL A 75 10.23 4.38 2.06
N ILE A 76 11.33 4.82 2.67
CA ILE A 76 11.44 4.99 4.14
C ILE A 76 10.46 6.05 4.64
N GLY A 77 10.35 7.19 3.94
CA GLY A 77 9.39 8.24 4.29
C GLY A 77 7.94 7.78 4.20
N TYR A 78 7.59 6.93 3.23
CA TYR A 78 6.24 6.36 3.11
C TYR A 78 5.98 5.27 4.16
N MET A 79 6.99 4.48 4.54
CA MET A 79 6.88 3.55 5.68
C MET A 79 6.67 4.30 7.00
N GLY A 80 7.34 5.43 7.22
CA GLY A 80 7.17 6.26 8.42
C GLY A 80 5.89 7.09 8.45
N ASN A 81 5.30 7.39 7.29
CA ASN A 81 4.08 8.21 7.18
C ASN A 81 2.78 7.38 7.11
N ASN A 82 2.84 6.07 6.85
CA ASN A 82 1.66 5.18 6.88
C ASN A 82 1.58 4.35 8.16
N VAL A 83 1.97 4.93 9.30
CA VAL A 83 1.75 4.35 10.64
C VAL A 83 0.69 5.16 11.39
#